data_AF-A0ABD2PAE5-F1
#
_entry.id   AF-A0ABD2PAE5-F1
#
_cell.length_a   1.000
_cell.length_b   1.000
_cell.length_c   1.000
_cell.angle_alpha   90.00
_cell.angle_beta   90.00
_cell.angle_gamma   90.00
#
_symmetry.space_group_name_H-M   'P 1'
#
loop_
_entity.id
_entity.type
_entity.pdbx_description
1 polymer ?
#
loop_
_entity_poly.entity_id
_entity_poly.type
_entity_poly.pdbx_seq_one_letter_code
_entity_poly.pdbx_strand_id
1 'polypeptide(L)'
;MDLVKKGKINVFKKLLEIFYANHHTIENFEEFDGKKLILLNVKFWAPSVFVQLIPMTGIFGYWYVAIQNYSTSDQIDSVTILLGFFMANSIMFIGLLNAKEFIICVERLSNHSFGKPPNWDKLCKQIDVLSILLYHGIRWLQVVNVLLMYFGSPYCTGRENREDDRYICGSVFPQWYPFKVDSKLMNIGICLIAGLSFILYLPVFALYPAVVYGSVAFTVLKIRHLRRMLRKIIKKSNKESLEDDLWICMKYHSHIAELTGILSNFLGPALFPLYVLMPIVTALFAYQTIEVSCSVCLVEVQRSYDNIEKSLPFSI
;
A
#
# COMPACT_ATOMS: atom_id res chain seq x y z
N MET A 1 29.51 -23.62 -10.57
CA MET A 1 28.13 -23.83 -11.05
C MET A 1 27.30 -24.68 -10.07
N ASP A 2 27.59 -24.62 -8.76
CA ASP A 2 27.00 -25.52 -7.74
C ASP A 2 26.54 -24.80 -6.44
N LEU A 3 26.14 -23.53 -6.54
CA LEU A 3 25.58 -22.76 -5.40
C LEU A 3 24.10 -22.40 -5.55
N VAL A 4 23.41 -22.97 -6.53
CA VAL A 4 21.98 -22.72 -6.79
C VAL A 4 21.05 -23.70 -6.04
N LYS A 5 21.58 -24.75 -5.40
CA LYS A 5 20.78 -25.86 -4.84
C LYS A 5 20.41 -25.80 -3.34
N LYS A 6 20.72 -24.73 -2.60
CA LYS A 6 20.24 -24.59 -1.21
C LYS A 6 19.14 -23.55 -1.10
N GLY A 7 17.91 -24.04 -1.20
CA GLY A 7 16.65 -23.31 -1.13
C GLY A 7 16.49 -22.43 0.11
N LYS A 8 16.94 -21.18 -0.03
CA LYS A 8 16.37 -20.02 0.63
C LYS A 8 15.99 -19.04 -0.47
N ILE A 9 14.86 -19.30 -1.10
CA ILE A 9 14.26 -18.34 -2.03
C ILE A 9 13.89 -17.14 -1.17
N ASN A 10 14.71 -16.09 -1.28
CA ASN A 10 14.52 -14.81 -0.62
C ASN A 10 13.10 -14.33 -0.97
N VAL A 11 12.20 -14.20 0.00
CA VAL A 11 10.80 -13.78 -0.25
C VAL A 11 10.79 -12.45 -0.97
N PHE A 12 11.79 -11.59 -0.77
CA PHE A 12 11.98 -10.38 -1.54
C PHE A 12 12.23 -10.62 -3.04
N LYS A 13 13.06 -11.62 -3.37
CA LYS A 13 13.25 -12.06 -4.76
C LYS A 13 11.99 -12.72 -5.30
N LYS A 14 11.26 -13.49 -4.48
CA LYS A 14 9.98 -14.10 -4.88
C LYS A 14 8.86 -13.08 -5.02
N LEU A 15 8.88 -11.99 -4.25
CA LEU A 15 7.96 -10.87 -4.34
C LEU A 15 8.26 -10.05 -5.59
N LEU A 16 9.54 -9.81 -5.91
CA LEU A 16 9.97 -9.31 -7.21
C LEU A 16 9.49 -10.27 -8.31
N GLU A 17 9.79 -11.56 -8.24
CA GLU A 17 9.36 -12.57 -9.22
C GLU A 17 7.84 -12.70 -9.32
N ILE A 18 7.04 -12.53 -8.25
CA ILE A 18 5.56 -12.54 -8.29
C ILE A 18 5.02 -11.22 -8.87
N PHE A 19 5.64 -10.10 -8.53
CA PHE A 19 5.38 -8.78 -9.12
C PHE A 19 5.70 -8.79 -10.63
N TYR A 20 6.67 -9.60 -11.07
CA TYR A 20 7.09 -9.74 -12.48
C TYR A 20 6.38 -10.88 -13.23
N ALA A 21 6.11 -12.03 -12.59
CA ALA A 21 5.55 -13.24 -13.23
C ALA A 21 4.07 -13.11 -13.59
N ASN A 22 3.33 -12.23 -12.90
CA ASN A 22 1.92 -11.97 -13.24
C ASN A 22 1.74 -11.10 -14.50
N HIS A 23 2.81 -10.62 -15.15
CA HIS A 23 2.72 -9.56 -16.17
C HIS A 23 3.59 -9.77 -17.43
N HIS A 24 3.72 -11.02 -17.91
CA HIS A 24 4.51 -11.33 -19.11
C HIS A 24 3.79 -11.04 -20.44
N THR A 25 4.28 -10.02 -21.15
CA THR A 25 4.78 -10.16 -22.53
C THR A 25 6.12 -9.43 -22.58
N ILE A 26 7.21 -10.20 -22.54
CA ILE A 26 8.58 -9.68 -22.53
C ILE A 26 9.10 -9.72 -23.97
N GLU A 27 9.16 -8.55 -24.60
CA GLU A 27 9.99 -8.34 -25.79
C GLU A 27 11.09 -7.34 -25.43
N ASN A 28 12.33 -7.80 -25.63
CA ASN A 28 13.63 -7.13 -25.50
C ASN A 28 14.32 -7.23 -24.12
N PHE A 29 15.44 -7.95 -24.12
CA PHE A 29 16.43 -8.00 -23.06
C PHE A 29 17.54 -7.01 -23.40
N GLU A 30 17.79 -6.02 -22.54
CA GLU A 30 19.07 -5.30 -22.55
C GLU A 30 20.00 -5.92 -21.51
N GLU A 31 21.19 -6.30 -21.97
CA GLU A 31 22.22 -6.94 -21.16
C GLU A 31 23.05 -5.85 -20.47
N PHE A 32 22.82 -5.65 -19.17
CA PHE A 32 23.65 -4.77 -18.34
C PHE A 32 24.60 -5.61 -17.48
N ASP A 33 25.90 -5.49 -17.76
CA ASP A 33 27.01 -5.96 -16.91
C ASP A 33 27.07 -7.49 -16.66
N GLY A 34 26.86 -8.29 -17.72
CA GLY A 34 27.06 -9.75 -17.69
C GLY A 34 26.06 -10.53 -16.81
N LYS A 35 25.06 -9.85 -16.25
CA LYS A 35 23.90 -10.46 -15.60
C LYS A 35 22.67 -10.13 -16.42
N LYS A 36 21.98 -11.17 -16.91
CA LYS A 36 20.66 -11.02 -17.54
C LYS A 36 19.67 -10.45 -16.51
N LEU A 37 19.55 -9.12 -16.47
CA LEU A 37 18.51 -8.44 -15.73
C LEU A 37 17.26 -8.38 -16.62
N ILE A 38 16.13 -8.84 -16.10
CA ILE A 38 14.84 -8.71 -16.78
C ILE A 38 14.42 -7.24 -16.64
N LEU A 39 14.84 -6.39 -17.57
CA LEU A 39 14.29 -5.05 -17.76
C LEU A 39 12.95 -5.20 -18.48
N LEU A 40 11.86 -5.26 -17.70
CA LEU A 40 10.51 -5.28 -18.24
C LEU A 40 10.16 -3.90 -18.80
N ASN A 41 9.76 -3.89 -20.07
CA ASN A 41 9.19 -2.74 -20.76
C ASN A 41 7.97 -2.21 -19.97
N VAL A 42 8.09 -1.02 -19.40
CA VAL A 42 7.03 -0.29 -18.66
C VAL A 42 5.78 -0.01 -19.54
N LYS A 43 5.86 -0.29 -20.85
CA LYS A 43 4.78 -0.10 -21.83
C LYS A 43 3.47 -0.82 -21.49
N PHE A 44 3.49 -1.96 -20.79
CA PHE A 44 2.26 -2.70 -20.46
C PHE A 44 1.46 -2.05 -19.31
N TRP A 45 2.11 -1.25 -18.47
CA TRP A 45 1.48 -0.54 -17.37
C TRP A 45 0.79 0.75 -17.82
N ALA A 46 1.29 1.37 -18.89
CA ALA A 46 0.75 2.63 -19.38
C ALA A 46 -0.77 2.56 -19.64
N PRO A 47 -1.35 1.57 -20.34
CA PRO A 47 -2.79 1.54 -20.55
C PRO A 47 -3.61 1.36 -19.26
N SER A 48 -3.21 0.46 -18.35
CA SER A 48 -3.96 0.23 -17.10
C SER A 48 -3.90 1.42 -16.13
N VAL A 49 -2.73 2.06 -16.04
CA VAL A 49 -2.51 3.26 -15.23
C VAL A 49 -3.18 4.49 -15.87
N PHE A 50 -3.14 4.64 -17.20
CA PHE A 50 -3.84 5.72 -17.91
C PHE A 50 -5.36 5.55 -17.85
N VAL A 51 -5.89 4.33 -17.97
CA VAL A 51 -7.32 4.02 -17.75
C VAL A 51 -7.76 4.35 -16.33
N GLN A 52 -6.84 4.39 -15.36
CA GLN A 52 -7.09 4.83 -13.98
C GLN A 52 -6.78 6.32 -13.71
N LEU A 53 -5.96 6.97 -14.54
CA LEU A 53 -5.77 8.43 -14.52
C LEU A 53 -7.00 9.17 -15.09
N ILE A 54 -7.76 8.56 -16.00
CA ILE A 54 -9.04 9.08 -16.50
C ILE A 54 -10.06 9.27 -15.36
N PRO A 55 -10.26 8.33 -14.42
CA PRO A 55 -11.02 8.61 -13.21
C PRO A 55 -10.31 9.58 -12.26
N MET A 56 -8.98 9.79 -12.30
CA MET A 56 -8.34 10.83 -11.47
C MET A 56 -8.72 12.26 -11.87
N THR A 57 -8.82 12.57 -13.17
CA THR A 57 -9.36 13.88 -13.60
C THR A 57 -10.87 13.98 -13.32
N GLY A 58 -11.59 12.85 -13.44
CA GLY A 58 -12.96 12.72 -12.95
C GLY A 58 -13.09 12.90 -11.44
N ILE A 59 -12.08 12.52 -10.64
CA ILE A 59 -12.02 12.66 -9.18
C ILE A 59 -11.89 14.13 -8.80
N PHE A 60 -11.06 14.92 -9.48
CA PHE A 60 -10.97 16.36 -9.23
C PHE A 60 -12.25 17.10 -9.63
N GLY A 61 -12.89 16.71 -10.75
CA GLY A 61 -14.20 17.22 -11.14
C GLY A 61 -15.31 16.83 -10.15
N TYR A 62 -15.33 15.57 -9.72
CA TYR A 62 -16.23 15.05 -8.69
C TYR A 62 -15.99 15.73 -7.34
N TRP A 63 -14.72 15.97 -6.96
CA TRP A 63 -14.32 16.69 -5.75
C TRP A 63 -14.84 18.12 -5.76
N TYR A 64 -14.60 18.84 -6.84
CA TYR A 64 -15.04 20.22 -7.00
C TYR A 64 -16.58 20.32 -6.93
N VAL A 65 -17.28 19.43 -7.62
CA VAL A 65 -18.76 19.39 -7.63
C VAL A 65 -19.34 18.88 -6.30
N ALA A 66 -18.68 17.95 -5.62
CA ALA A 66 -19.11 17.41 -4.33
C ALA A 66 -18.88 18.40 -3.17
N ILE A 67 -17.74 19.10 -3.16
CA ILE A 67 -17.43 20.12 -2.15
C ILE A 67 -18.37 21.32 -2.28
N GLN A 68 -18.74 21.70 -3.51
CA GLN A 68 -19.63 22.86 -3.71
C GLN A 68 -21.11 22.60 -3.38
N ASN A 69 -21.58 21.36 -3.39
CA ASN A 69 -23.02 21.09 -3.39
C ASN A 69 -23.59 20.37 -2.14
N TYR A 70 -22.78 19.96 -1.14
CA TYR A 70 -23.24 18.85 -0.29
C TYR A 70 -22.80 18.82 1.19
N SER A 71 -23.75 18.41 2.06
CA SER A 71 -23.74 18.52 3.55
C SER A 71 -24.21 17.22 4.27
N THR A 72 -24.33 16.07 3.59
CA THR A 72 -24.88 14.84 4.22
C THR A 72 -23.80 13.80 4.53
N SER A 73 -23.97 13.00 5.59
CA SER A 73 -22.95 12.04 6.04
C SER A 73 -22.62 10.97 5.01
N ASP A 74 -23.62 10.56 4.21
CA ASP A 74 -23.45 9.60 3.11
C ASP A 74 -22.37 10.01 2.07
N GLN A 75 -22.08 11.30 1.97
CA GLN A 75 -21.13 11.85 1.02
C GLN A 75 -19.71 11.91 1.60
N ILE A 76 -19.59 12.00 2.93
CA ILE A 76 -18.31 11.91 3.65
C ILE A 76 -17.69 10.53 3.44
N ASP A 77 -18.51 9.47 3.41
CA ASP A 77 -18.09 8.11 3.08
C ASP A 77 -17.45 8.00 1.71
N SER A 78 -18.13 8.54 0.70
CA SER A 78 -17.64 8.53 -0.67
C SER A 78 -16.34 9.32 -0.80
N VAL A 79 -16.25 10.49 -0.16
CA VAL A 79 -15.05 11.35 -0.17
C VAL A 79 -13.87 10.66 0.51
N THR A 80 -14.09 10.02 1.65
CA THR A 80 -13.04 9.30 2.41
C THR A 80 -12.46 8.15 1.60
N ILE A 81 -13.32 7.32 1.01
CA ILE A 81 -12.91 6.21 0.14
C ILE A 81 -12.12 6.73 -1.06
N LEU A 82 -12.60 7.81 -1.69
CA LEU A 82 -11.96 8.41 -2.85
C LEU A 82 -10.56 8.95 -2.53
N LEU A 83 -10.39 9.63 -1.39
CA LEU A 83 -9.09 10.09 -0.91
C LEU A 83 -8.15 8.94 -0.61
N GLY A 84 -8.64 7.92 0.10
CA GLY A 84 -7.85 6.72 0.40
C GLY A 84 -7.37 6.05 -0.89
N PHE A 85 -8.25 5.94 -1.88
CA PHE A 85 -7.93 5.37 -3.20
C PHE A 85 -6.93 6.26 -3.96
N PHE A 86 -7.14 7.57 -4.00
CA PHE A 86 -6.22 8.52 -4.63
C PHE A 86 -4.82 8.48 -4.00
N MET A 87 -4.75 8.44 -2.67
CA MET A 87 -3.51 8.29 -1.93
C MET A 87 -2.79 7.00 -2.30
N ALA A 88 -3.49 5.85 -2.27
CA ALA A 88 -2.92 4.55 -2.61
C ALA A 88 -2.40 4.51 -4.06
N ASN A 89 -3.18 5.02 -5.01
CA ASN A 89 -2.79 5.07 -6.42
C ASN A 89 -1.60 6.01 -6.65
N SER A 90 -1.57 7.16 -5.99
CA SER A 90 -0.45 8.10 -6.09
C SER A 90 0.85 7.46 -5.60
N ILE A 91 0.82 6.78 -4.44
CA ILE A 91 1.98 6.06 -3.88
C ILE A 91 2.49 5.00 -4.87
N MET A 92 1.58 4.20 -5.42
CA MET A 92 1.94 3.15 -6.36
C MET A 92 2.46 3.72 -7.69
N PHE A 93 1.81 4.75 -8.25
CA PHE A 93 2.25 5.38 -9.49
C PHE A 93 3.65 5.98 -9.35
N ILE A 94 3.89 6.70 -8.26
CA ILE A 94 5.21 7.24 -7.94
C ILE A 94 6.22 6.11 -7.71
N GLY A 95 5.81 5.03 -7.05
CA GLY A 95 6.63 3.84 -6.86
C GLY A 95 7.04 3.18 -8.20
N LEU A 96 6.12 3.12 -9.17
CA LEU A 96 6.38 2.63 -10.52
C LEU A 96 7.33 3.55 -11.29
N LEU A 97 7.12 4.87 -11.23
CA LEU A 97 8.02 5.85 -11.85
C LEU A 97 9.45 5.75 -11.30
N ASN A 98 9.59 5.38 -10.02
CA ASN A 98 10.88 5.23 -9.36
C ASN A 98 11.33 3.76 -9.21
N ALA A 99 10.75 2.83 -9.99
CA ALA A 99 11.06 1.40 -9.87
C ALA A 99 12.54 1.08 -10.13
N LYS A 100 13.20 1.84 -11.02
CA LYS A 100 14.65 1.71 -11.27
C LYS A 100 15.47 2.03 -10.02
N GLU A 101 15.17 3.14 -9.35
CA GLU A 101 15.84 3.54 -8.11
C GLU A 101 15.60 2.52 -6.99
N PHE A 102 14.41 1.95 -6.92
CA PHE A 102 14.10 0.87 -5.99
C PHE A 102 14.98 -0.37 -6.23
N ILE A 103 15.12 -0.83 -7.48
CA ILE A 103 15.97 -1.99 -7.81
C ILE A 103 17.42 -1.73 -7.41
N ILE A 104 17.95 -0.55 -7.77
CA ILE A 104 19.32 -0.14 -7.41
C ILE A 104 19.47 -0.10 -5.88
N CYS A 105 18.48 0.43 -5.17
CA CYS A 105 18.47 0.49 -3.71
C CYS A 105 18.56 -0.91 -3.09
N VAL A 106 17.72 -1.85 -3.56
CA VAL A 106 17.68 -3.24 -3.08
C VAL A 106 19.01 -3.95 -3.33
N GLU A 107 19.58 -3.80 -4.54
CA GLU A 107 20.86 -4.39 -4.87
C GLU A 107 21.96 -3.88 -3.93
N ARG A 108 22.04 -2.56 -3.72
CA ARG A 108 23.02 -1.94 -2.83
C ARG A 108 22.81 -2.25 -1.35
N LEU A 109 21.55 -2.39 -0.91
CA LEU A 109 21.22 -2.88 0.43
C LEU A 109 21.77 -4.29 0.63
N SER A 110 21.57 -5.17 -0.35
CA SER A 110 22.04 -6.56 -0.31
C SER A 110 23.56 -6.71 -0.49
N ASN A 111 24.26 -5.67 -0.94
CA ASN A 111 25.71 -5.71 -1.08
C ASN A 111 26.40 -5.84 0.29
N HIS A 112 27.25 -6.87 0.40
CA HIS A 112 28.02 -7.22 1.59
C HIS A 112 29.54 -7.11 1.36
N SER A 113 29.98 -6.30 0.39
CA SER A 113 31.40 -6.06 0.10
C SER A 113 32.22 -5.59 1.32
N PHE A 114 31.59 -4.89 2.26
CA PHE A 114 32.21 -4.44 3.52
C PHE A 114 32.03 -5.41 4.69
N GLY A 115 31.54 -6.62 4.42
CA GLY A 115 31.13 -7.59 5.43
C GLY A 115 29.62 -7.56 5.70
N LYS A 116 29.11 -8.68 6.21
CA LYS A 116 27.70 -8.85 6.53
C LYS A 116 27.38 -8.17 7.87
N PRO A 117 26.40 -7.25 7.92
CA PRO A 117 26.00 -6.64 9.18
C PRO A 117 25.52 -7.70 10.19
N PRO A 118 25.81 -7.52 11.49
CA PRO A 118 25.34 -8.42 12.53
C PRO A 118 23.80 -8.40 12.57
N ASN A 119 23.17 -9.55 12.81
CA ASN A 119 21.70 -9.72 12.82
C ASN A 119 20.99 -9.51 11.46
N TRP A 120 21.72 -9.45 10.34
CA TRP A 120 21.13 -9.32 9.01
C TRP A 120 20.08 -10.41 8.73
N ASP A 121 20.43 -11.68 8.96
CA ASP A 121 19.51 -12.81 8.70
C ASP A 121 18.26 -12.76 9.57
N LYS A 122 18.41 -12.31 10.83
CA LYS A 122 17.28 -12.17 11.75
C LYS A 122 16.32 -11.08 11.25
N LEU A 123 16.87 -9.95 10.78
CA LEU A 123 16.07 -8.86 10.23
C LEU A 123 15.39 -9.27 8.92
N CYS A 124 16.07 -9.98 8.02
CA CYS A 124 15.45 -10.55 6.82
C CYS A 124 14.25 -11.42 7.19
N LYS A 125 14.41 -12.35 8.15
CA LYS A 125 13.30 -13.21 8.59
C LYS A 125 12.13 -12.41 9.17
N GLN A 126 12.41 -11.33 9.92
CA GLN A 126 11.36 -10.47 10.47
C GLN A 126 10.59 -9.74 9.37
N ILE A 127 11.29 -9.20 8.37
CA ILE A 127 10.67 -8.52 7.23
C ILE A 127 9.87 -9.50 6.37
N ASP A 128 10.38 -10.72 6.16
CA ASP A 128 9.66 -11.78 5.43
C ASP A 128 8.34 -12.13 6.13
N VAL A 129 8.36 -12.35 7.45
CA VAL A 129 7.15 -12.62 8.24
C VAL A 129 6.19 -11.44 8.18
N LEU A 130 6.68 -10.21 8.33
CA LEU A 130 5.85 -9.00 8.23
C LEU A 130 5.21 -8.88 6.84
N SER A 131 5.96 -9.14 5.78
CA SER A 131 5.47 -9.06 4.39
C SER A 131 4.39 -10.10 4.13
N ILE A 132 4.58 -11.33 4.60
CA ILE A 132 3.59 -12.42 4.53
C ILE A 132 2.32 -12.02 5.30
N LEU A 133 2.47 -11.52 6.53
CA LEU A 133 1.35 -11.11 7.37
C LEU A 133 0.56 -9.96 6.76
N LEU A 134 1.24 -8.94 6.23
CA LEU A 134 0.58 -7.82 5.56
C LEU A 134 -0.12 -8.27 4.29
N TYR A 135 0.53 -9.07 3.45
CA TYR A 135 -0.04 -9.56 2.19
C TYR A 135 -1.27 -10.44 2.41
N HIS A 136 -1.16 -11.47 3.26
CA HIS A 136 -2.28 -12.38 3.53
C HIS A 136 -3.33 -11.76 4.44
N GLY A 137 -2.92 -10.95 5.42
CA GLY A 137 -3.85 -10.27 6.32
C GLY A 137 -4.74 -9.29 5.57
N ILE A 138 -4.17 -8.48 4.66
CA ILE A 138 -4.94 -7.57 3.83
C ILE A 138 -5.83 -8.36 2.86
N ARG A 139 -5.34 -9.42 2.21
CA ARG A 139 -6.18 -10.28 1.37
C ARG A 139 -7.36 -10.90 2.12
N TRP A 140 -7.15 -11.37 3.34
CA TRP A 140 -8.23 -11.90 4.17
C TRP A 140 -9.25 -10.82 4.52
N LEU A 141 -8.77 -9.62 4.91
CA LEU A 141 -9.64 -8.48 5.17
C LEU A 141 -10.47 -8.11 3.92
N GLN A 142 -9.90 -8.22 2.73
CA GLN A 142 -10.63 -8.02 1.47
C GLN A 142 -11.75 -9.03 1.30
N VAL A 143 -11.48 -10.32 1.48
CA VAL A 143 -12.49 -11.37 1.35
C VAL A 143 -13.62 -11.14 2.34
N VAL A 144 -13.29 -10.85 3.61
CA VAL A 144 -14.29 -10.54 4.64
C VAL A 144 -15.12 -9.32 4.24
N ASN A 145 -14.50 -8.24 3.77
CA ASN A 145 -15.21 -7.03 3.37
C ASN A 145 -16.16 -7.28 2.18
N VAL A 146 -15.72 -8.04 1.17
CA VAL A 146 -16.57 -8.44 0.04
C VAL A 146 -17.75 -9.28 0.52
N LEU A 147 -17.54 -10.25 1.42
CA LEU A 147 -18.61 -11.06 1.98
C LEU A 147 -19.60 -10.21 2.79
N LEU A 148 -19.11 -9.29 3.63
CA LEU A 148 -19.96 -8.37 4.40
C LEU A 148 -20.81 -7.46 3.50
N MET A 149 -20.23 -6.95 2.41
CA MET A 149 -20.96 -6.16 1.42
C MET A 149 -21.99 -7.01 0.66
N TYR A 150 -21.63 -8.24 0.28
CA TYR A 150 -22.52 -9.15 -0.45
C TYR A 150 -23.71 -9.62 0.40
N PHE A 151 -23.49 -9.94 1.68
CA PHE A 151 -24.54 -10.46 2.58
C PHE A 151 -25.46 -9.38 3.16
N GLY A 152 -25.40 -8.15 2.65
CA GLY A 152 -26.36 -7.11 2.99
C GLY A 152 -25.73 -6.05 3.86
N SER A 153 -24.96 -5.18 3.22
CA SER A 153 -24.80 -3.83 3.76
C SER A 153 -26.20 -3.20 3.87
N PRO A 154 -26.67 -2.82 5.08
CA PRO A 154 -27.97 -2.18 5.27
C PRO A 154 -28.13 -0.90 4.43
N TYR A 155 -27.01 -0.35 3.99
CA TYR A 155 -26.88 0.81 3.13
C TYR A 155 -27.48 0.62 1.72
N CYS A 156 -27.44 -0.61 1.19
CA CYS A 156 -27.95 -0.91 -0.16
C CYS A 156 -29.42 -1.31 -0.14
N THR A 157 -29.86 -2.05 0.89
CA THR A 157 -31.24 -2.55 1.01
C THR A 157 -32.30 -1.46 1.17
N GLY A 158 -31.92 -0.25 1.59
CA GLY A 158 -32.84 0.90 1.71
C GLY A 158 -32.86 1.85 0.51
N ARG A 159 -31.97 1.66 -0.48
CA ARG A 159 -31.77 2.58 -1.62
C ARG A 159 -32.19 2.03 -2.99
N GLU A 160 -32.50 0.74 -3.11
CA GLU A 160 -33.07 0.16 -4.35
C GLU A 160 -34.33 0.89 -4.85
N ASN A 161 -35.01 1.66 -3.99
CA ASN A 161 -36.22 2.42 -4.33
C ASN A 161 -35.97 3.92 -4.64
N ARG A 162 -34.73 4.41 -4.68
CA ARG A 162 -34.44 5.81 -5.05
C ARG A 162 -34.10 5.89 -6.55
N GLU A 163 -34.81 6.73 -7.30
CA GLU A 163 -34.76 6.90 -8.77
C GLU A 163 -33.39 7.29 -9.39
N ASP A 164 -32.30 7.33 -8.62
CA ASP A 164 -30.97 7.68 -9.14
C ASP A 164 -30.16 6.41 -9.47
N ASP A 165 -30.43 5.83 -10.65
CA ASP A 165 -29.83 4.60 -11.22
C ASP A 165 -28.29 4.66 -11.43
N ARG A 166 -27.62 5.66 -10.88
CA ARG A 166 -26.18 5.91 -10.97
C ARG A 166 -25.38 5.32 -9.81
N TYR A 167 -26.04 4.92 -8.74
CA TYR A 167 -25.41 4.21 -7.62
C TYR A 167 -25.45 2.70 -7.85
N ILE A 168 -24.27 2.09 -8.04
CA ILE A 168 -24.16 0.64 -8.14
C ILE A 168 -23.98 0.04 -6.75
N CYS A 169 -25.02 -0.67 -6.31
CA CYS A 169 -25.01 -1.51 -5.12
C CYS A 169 -24.59 -2.95 -5.51
N GLY A 170 -23.90 -3.68 -4.62
CA GLY A 170 -23.43 -5.06 -4.87
C GLY A 170 -22.03 -5.18 -5.52
N SER A 171 -21.38 -4.05 -5.79
CA SER A 171 -19.96 -3.95 -6.10
C SER A 171 -19.11 -4.13 -4.82
N VAL A 172 -17.80 -4.38 -4.96
CA VAL A 172 -16.84 -4.45 -3.82
C VAL A 172 -16.95 -3.22 -2.90
N PHE A 173 -17.28 -2.06 -3.48
CA PHE A 173 -17.68 -0.87 -2.77
C PHE A 173 -18.88 -0.24 -3.47
N PRO A 174 -19.85 0.33 -2.73
CA PRO A 174 -20.88 1.14 -3.35
C PRO A 174 -20.20 2.32 -4.07
N GLN A 175 -20.38 2.41 -5.38
CA GLN A 175 -19.74 3.42 -6.19
C GLN A 175 -20.77 4.13 -7.06
N TRP A 176 -20.67 5.45 -7.07
CA TRP A 176 -21.42 6.30 -7.98
C TRP A 176 -20.68 6.41 -9.31
N TYR A 177 -21.41 6.28 -10.42
CA TYR A 177 -20.88 6.46 -11.76
C TYR A 177 -21.53 7.68 -12.44
N PRO A 178 -20.79 8.42 -13.29
CA PRO A 178 -21.32 9.58 -13.98
C PRO A 178 -22.31 9.23 -15.11
N PHE A 179 -22.52 7.94 -15.37
CA PHE A 179 -23.46 7.41 -16.36
C PHE A 179 -24.43 6.44 -15.67
N LYS A 180 -25.65 6.33 -16.21
CA LYS A 180 -26.63 5.36 -15.73
C LYS A 180 -26.24 3.94 -16.14
N VAL A 181 -26.53 2.97 -15.29
CA VAL A 181 -26.23 1.56 -15.56
C VAL A 181 -27.50 0.80 -15.86
N ASP A 182 -27.95 0.91 -17.11
CA ASP A 182 -29.26 0.41 -17.53
C ASP A 182 -29.29 -1.11 -17.78
N SER A 183 -28.13 -1.76 -17.89
CA SER A 183 -28.05 -3.21 -18.17
C SER A 183 -27.39 -3.99 -17.04
N LYS A 184 -28.01 -5.12 -16.67
CA LYS A 184 -27.43 -6.09 -15.70
C LYS A 184 -26.05 -6.58 -16.13
N LEU A 185 -25.83 -6.75 -17.43
CA LEU A 185 -24.54 -7.19 -17.98
C LEU A 185 -23.44 -6.15 -17.75
N MET A 186 -23.74 -4.87 -17.95
CA MET A 186 -22.80 -3.78 -17.68
C MET A 186 -22.50 -3.67 -16.18
N ASN A 187 -23.50 -3.83 -15.32
CA ASN A 187 -23.30 -3.87 -13.87
C ASN A 187 -22.34 -5.00 -13.46
N ILE A 188 -22.55 -6.23 -13.96
CA ILE A 188 -21.65 -7.36 -13.73
C ILE A 188 -20.24 -7.05 -14.25
N GLY A 189 -20.11 -6.48 -15.44
CA GLY A 189 -18.82 -6.09 -16.01
C GLY A 189 -18.08 -5.08 -15.13
N ILE A 190 -18.75 -4.03 -14.67
CA ILE A 190 -18.19 -3.02 -13.76
C ILE A 190 -17.76 -3.67 -12.44
N CYS A 191 -18.61 -4.50 -11.83
CA CYS A 191 -18.29 -5.21 -10.60
C CYS A 191 -17.08 -6.14 -10.75
N LEU A 192 -16.98 -6.86 -11.88
CA LEU A 192 -15.83 -7.71 -12.18
C LEU A 192 -14.54 -6.90 -12.36
N ILE A 193 -14.58 -5.80 -13.09
CA ILE A 193 -13.41 -4.92 -13.28
C ILE A 193 -12.98 -4.30 -11.96
N ALA A 194 -13.91 -3.79 -11.16
CA ALA A 194 -13.63 -3.22 -9.85
C ALA A 194 -13.07 -4.29 -8.89
N GLY A 195 -13.65 -5.48 -8.88
CA GLY A 195 -13.18 -6.61 -8.06
C GLY A 195 -11.79 -7.09 -8.46
N LEU A 196 -11.53 -7.27 -9.76
CA LEU A 196 -10.20 -7.63 -10.26
C LEU A 196 -9.17 -6.57 -9.91
N SER A 197 -9.50 -5.29 -10.12
CA SER A 197 -8.65 -4.18 -9.73
C SER A 197 -8.34 -4.26 -8.23
N PHE A 198 -9.36 -4.43 -7.38
CA PHE A 198 -9.16 -4.51 -5.95
C PHE A 198 -8.26 -5.68 -5.51
N ILE A 199 -8.45 -6.86 -6.09
CA ILE A 199 -7.65 -8.07 -5.81
C ILE A 199 -6.17 -7.89 -6.21
N LEU A 200 -5.92 -7.16 -7.30
CA LEU A 200 -4.57 -6.92 -7.81
C LEU A 200 -3.86 -5.78 -7.07
N TYR A 201 -4.56 -4.66 -6.84
CA TYR A 201 -3.95 -3.42 -6.34
C TYR A 201 -3.67 -3.42 -4.83
N LEU A 202 -4.63 -3.85 -4.01
CA LEU A 202 -4.49 -3.70 -2.56
C LEU A 202 -3.32 -4.52 -1.96
N PRO A 203 -3.06 -5.77 -2.40
CA PRO A 203 -1.92 -6.52 -1.88
C PRO A 203 -0.57 -5.92 -2.28
N VAL A 204 -0.50 -5.22 -3.41
CA VAL A 204 0.72 -4.49 -3.82
C VAL A 204 0.92 -3.29 -2.91
N PHE A 205 -0.13 -2.51 -2.68
CA PHE A 205 -0.09 -1.39 -1.74
C PHE A 205 0.30 -1.84 -0.32
N ALA A 206 -0.24 -2.97 0.13
CA ALA A 206 0.05 -3.60 1.43
C ALA A 206 1.54 -3.89 1.65
N LEU A 207 2.28 -4.17 0.58
CA LEU A 207 3.71 -4.49 0.65
C LEU A 207 4.59 -3.24 0.74
N TYR A 208 4.07 -2.08 0.33
CA TYR A 208 4.82 -0.83 0.33
C TYR A 208 5.33 -0.44 1.74
N PRO A 209 4.52 -0.51 2.82
CA PRO A 209 5.02 -0.33 4.18
C PRO A 209 6.15 -1.29 4.59
N ALA A 210 6.09 -2.55 4.16
CA ALA A 210 7.15 -3.53 4.44
C ALA A 210 8.47 -3.15 3.76
N VAL A 211 8.38 -2.64 2.52
CA VAL A 211 9.53 -2.13 1.76
C VAL A 211 10.14 -0.90 2.44
N VAL A 212 9.31 0.06 2.85
CA VAL A 212 9.75 1.27 3.59
C VAL A 212 10.46 0.87 4.88
N TYR A 213 9.79 0.07 5.71
CA TYR A 213 10.33 -0.41 6.98
C TYR A 213 11.64 -1.18 6.77
N GLY A 214 11.66 -2.11 5.81
CA GLY A 214 12.82 -2.93 5.53
C GLY A 214 14.03 -2.09 5.11
N SER A 215 13.85 -1.17 4.17
CA SER A 215 14.92 -0.30 3.67
C SER A 215 15.53 0.56 4.79
N VAL A 216 14.70 1.16 5.64
CA VAL A 216 15.17 1.95 6.78
C VAL A 216 15.87 1.05 7.80
N ALA A 217 15.29 -0.10 8.16
CA ALA A 217 15.86 -1.02 9.14
C ALA A 217 17.23 -1.57 8.71
N PHE A 218 17.39 -1.94 7.44
CA PHE A 218 18.67 -2.39 6.89
C PHE A 218 19.71 -1.27 6.89
N THR A 219 19.32 -0.04 6.55
CA THR A 219 20.21 1.13 6.61
C THR A 219 20.71 1.38 8.04
N VAL A 220 19.81 1.37 9.02
CA VAL A 220 20.15 1.47 10.45
C VAL A 220 21.11 0.34 10.87
N LEU A 221 20.91 -0.88 10.34
CA LEU A 221 21.79 -2.01 10.62
C LEU A 221 23.21 -1.79 10.06
N LYS A 222 23.34 -1.24 8.85
CA LYS A 222 24.62 -0.85 8.25
C LYS A 222 25.31 0.25 9.04
N ILE A 223 24.59 1.28 9.50
CA ILE A 223 25.13 2.33 10.39
C ILE A 223 25.66 1.73 11.70
N ARG A 224 24.92 0.81 12.33
CA ARG A 224 25.38 0.11 13.54
C ARG A 224 26.61 -0.74 13.26
N HIS A 225 26.70 -1.35 12.08
CA HIS A 225 27.88 -2.11 11.66
C HIS A 225 29.11 -1.20 11.55
N LEU A 226 28.99 -0.06 10.85
CA LEU A 226 30.04 0.96 10.75
C LEU A 226 30.53 1.41 12.13
N ARG A 227 29.60 1.70 13.06
CA ARG A 227 29.95 2.08 14.44
C ARG A 227 30.78 0.99 15.15
N ARG A 228 30.49 -0.29 14.90
CA ARG A 228 31.27 -1.40 15.46
C ARG A 228 32.66 -1.50 14.82
N MET A 229 32.78 -1.27 13.51
CA MET A 229 34.07 -1.25 12.82
C MET A 229 34.96 -0.14 13.39
N LEU A 230 34.45 1.10 13.49
CA LEU A 230 35.18 2.23 14.07
C LEU A 230 35.65 1.94 15.51
N ARG A 231 34.80 1.35 16.35
CA ARG A 231 35.20 0.97 17.72
C ARG A 231 36.31 -0.08 17.76
N LYS A 232 36.35 -1.00 16.79
CA LYS A 232 37.43 -2.00 16.71
C LYS A 232 38.75 -1.35 16.32
N ILE A 233 38.69 -0.40 15.39
CA ILE A 233 39.86 0.37 14.91
C ILE A 233 40.47 1.16 16.05
N ILE A 234 39.65 1.91 16.80
CA ILE A 234 40.13 2.71 17.95
C ILE A 234 40.83 1.85 19.02
N LYS A 235 40.45 0.57 19.14
CA LYS A 235 41.05 -0.36 20.10
C LYS A 235 42.33 -1.05 19.60
N LYS A 236 42.67 -0.95 18.31
CA LYS A 236 43.90 -1.52 17.77
C LYS A 236 45.09 -0.65 18.15
N SER A 237 46.20 -1.27 18.58
CA SER A 237 47.45 -0.57 18.94
C SER A 237 48.39 -0.34 17.76
N ASN A 238 48.22 -1.07 16.66
CA ASN A 238 49.13 -1.00 15.50
C ASN A 238 48.74 0.14 14.54
N LYS A 239 49.64 1.13 14.40
CA LYS A 239 49.44 2.33 13.58
C LYS A 239 49.32 2.06 12.08
N GLU A 240 50.07 1.12 11.52
CA GLU A 240 50.02 0.85 10.07
C GLU A 240 48.68 0.24 9.65
N SER A 241 48.15 -0.70 10.44
CA SER A 241 46.82 -1.28 10.17
C SER A 241 45.65 -0.32 10.41
N LEU A 242 45.91 0.81 11.08
CA LEU A 242 44.88 1.78 11.44
C LEU A 242 44.42 2.57 10.21
N GLU A 243 45.36 2.95 9.34
CA GLU A 243 45.08 3.77 8.15
C GLU A 243 44.23 2.99 7.14
N ASP A 244 44.60 1.75 6.83
CA ASP A 244 43.84 0.88 5.92
C ASP A 244 42.42 0.61 6.44
N ASP A 245 42.27 0.29 7.73
CA ASP A 245 40.96 0.04 8.31
C ASP A 245 40.08 1.31 8.34
N LEU A 246 40.69 2.47 8.61
CA LEU A 246 39.99 3.75 8.61
C LEU A 246 39.51 4.09 7.20
N TRP A 247 40.34 3.86 6.18
CA TRP A 247 39.99 4.03 4.77
C TRP A 247 38.80 3.15 4.37
N ILE A 248 38.77 1.88 4.80
CA ILE A 248 37.63 0.99 4.60
C ILE A 248 36.37 1.55 5.27
N CYS A 249 36.48 2.07 6.50
CA CYS A 249 35.35 2.69 7.19
C CYS A 249 34.83 3.95 6.48
N MET A 250 35.72 4.80 5.96
CA MET A 250 35.34 5.98 5.19
C MET A 250 34.61 5.60 3.90
N LYS A 251 35.12 4.59 3.17
CA LYS A 251 34.43 4.04 1.99
C LYS A 251 33.06 3.47 2.34
N TYR A 252 32.96 2.73 3.45
CA TYR A 252 31.68 2.17 3.88
C TYR A 252 30.69 3.26 4.31
N HIS A 253 31.15 4.32 4.97
CA HIS A 253 30.33 5.48 5.32
C HIS A 253 29.80 6.19 4.08
N SER A 254 30.66 6.45 3.09
CA SER A 254 30.26 7.03 1.80
C SER A 254 29.21 6.16 1.09
N HIS A 255 29.40 4.84 1.08
CA HIS A 255 28.42 3.91 0.52
C HIS A 255 27.06 3.96 1.25
N ILE A 256 27.04 4.11 2.58
CA ILE A 256 25.79 4.30 3.33
C ILE A 256 25.12 5.63 2.99
N ALA A 257 25.91 6.72 2.86
CA ALA A 257 25.38 8.04 2.50
C ALA A 257 24.74 8.05 1.10
N GLU A 258 25.40 7.42 0.13
CA GLU A 258 24.88 7.25 -1.23
C GLU A 258 23.57 6.43 -1.22
N LEU A 259 23.54 5.34 -0.45
CA LEU A 259 22.34 4.54 -0.26
C LEU A 259 21.18 5.35 0.35
N THR A 260 21.46 6.19 1.36
CA THR A 260 20.43 7.06 1.94
C THR A 260 19.91 8.10 0.95
N GLY A 261 20.77 8.61 0.06
CA GLY A 261 20.36 9.52 -1.02
C GLY A 261 19.38 8.84 -1.99
N ILE A 262 19.71 7.63 -2.46
CA ILE A 262 18.83 6.84 -3.33
C ILE A 262 17.50 6.53 -2.61
N LEU A 263 17.57 6.14 -1.34
CA LEU A 263 16.37 5.84 -0.57
C LEU A 263 15.47 7.07 -0.41
N SER A 264 16.05 8.25 -0.21
CA SER A 264 15.31 9.51 -0.14
C SER A 264 14.65 9.86 -1.48
N ASN A 265 15.34 9.63 -2.60
CA ASN A 265 14.79 9.90 -3.93
C ASN A 265 13.65 8.95 -4.30
N PHE A 266 13.76 7.67 -3.91
CA PHE A 266 12.71 6.68 -4.13
C PHE A 266 11.51 6.88 -3.19
N LEU A 267 11.75 6.96 -1.88
CA LEU A 267 10.68 7.00 -0.88
C LEU A 267 10.07 8.38 -0.68
N GLY A 268 10.85 9.45 -0.80
CA GLY A 268 10.42 10.81 -0.48
C GLY A 268 9.17 11.23 -1.25
N PRO A 269 9.17 11.16 -2.59
CA PRO A 269 8.01 11.51 -3.41
C PRO A 269 6.78 10.66 -3.10
N ALA A 270 6.95 9.37 -2.80
CA ALA A 270 5.83 8.47 -2.52
C ALA A 270 5.30 8.60 -1.07
N LEU A 271 6.15 8.97 -0.11
CA LEU A 271 5.72 9.24 1.26
C LEU A 271 4.96 10.58 1.38
N PHE A 272 5.20 11.54 0.50
CA PHE A 272 4.54 12.84 0.58
C PHE A 272 3.01 12.77 0.48
N PRO A 273 2.38 12.11 -0.52
CA PRO A 273 0.94 11.93 -0.54
C PRO A 273 0.40 11.21 0.69
N LEU A 274 1.15 10.22 1.20
CA LEU A 274 0.77 9.51 2.42
C LEU A 274 0.70 10.46 3.62
N TYR A 275 1.75 11.28 3.85
CA TYR A 275 1.79 12.20 4.98
C TYR A 275 0.74 13.31 4.90
N VAL A 276 0.42 13.79 3.69
CA VAL A 276 -0.56 14.87 3.51
C VAL A 276 -1.99 14.34 3.61
N LEU A 277 -2.29 13.19 3.00
CA LEU A 277 -3.66 12.69 2.87
C LEU A 277 -4.07 11.79 4.04
N MET A 278 -3.14 11.06 4.66
CA MET A 278 -3.48 10.14 5.75
C MET A 278 -4.15 10.83 6.95
N PRO A 279 -3.73 12.01 7.43
CA PRO A 279 -4.43 12.71 8.50
C PRO A 279 -5.87 13.07 8.13
N ILE A 280 -6.11 13.48 6.89
CA ILE A 280 -7.43 13.84 6.39
C ILE A 280 -8.33 12.59 6.36
N VAL A 281 -7.83 11.51 5.74
CA VAL A 281 -8.56 10.22 5.67
C VAL A 281 -8.86 9.69 7.08
N THR A 282 -7.90 9.78 8.00
CA THR A 282 -8.07 9.32 9.38
C THR A 282 -9.08 10.18 10.14
N ALA A 283 -9.07 11.50 9.94
CA ALA A 283 -10.04 12.41 10.56
C ALA A 283 -11.47 12.14 10.07
N LEU A 284 -11.66 11.93 8.76
CA LEU A 284 -12.97 11.59 8.20
C LEU A 284 -13.43 10.20 8.68
N PHE A 285 -12.52 9.23 8.74
CA PHE A 285 -12.82 7.91 9.28
C PHE A 285 -13.20 7.95 10.77
N ALA A 286 -12.50 8.78 11.56
CA ALA A 286 -12.84 8.99 12.96
C ALA A 286 -14.24 9.62 13.11
N TYR A 287 -14.57 10.62 12.27
CA TYR A 287 -15.91 11.22 12.23
C TYR A 287 -16.99 10.18 11.94
N GLN A 288 -16.80 9.34 10.92
CA GLN A 288 -17.72 8.25 10.59
C GLN A 288 -17.92 7.27 11.74
N THR A 289 -16.82 6.91 12.41
CA THR A 289 -16.86 5.98 13.55
C THR A 289 -17.68 6.58 14.71
N ILE A 290 -17.55 7.89 14.95
CA ILE A 290 -18.33 8.60 15.97
C ILE A 290 -19.82 8.63 15.58
N GLU A 291 -20.15 8.91 14.32
CA GLU A 291 -21.54 8.97 13.85
C GLU A 291 -22.25 7.61 13.97
N VAL A 292 -21.58 6.53 13.55
CA VAL A 292 -22.10 5.17 13.71
C VAL A 292 -22.28 4.84 15.20
N SER A 293 -21.34 5.24 16.05
CA SER A 293 -21.47 5.01 17.50
C SER A 293 -22.64 5.78 18.11
N CYS A 294 -22.85 7.04 17.71
CA CYS A 294 -23.96 7.87 18.17
C CYS A 294 -25.32 7.35 17.71
N SER A 295 -25.43 6.87 16.46
CA SER A 295 -26.69 6.30 15.96
C SER A 295 -27.08 5.01 16.70
N VAL A 296 -26.12 4.15 17.03
CA VAL A 296 -26.36 2.96 17.88
C VAL A 296 -26.85 3.36 19.27
N CYS A 297 -26.22 4.37 19.90
CA CYS A 297 -26.68 4.88 21.19
C CYS A 297 -28.12 5.41 21.14
N LEU A 298 -28.49 6.15 20.09
CA LEU A 298 -29.85 6.69 19.93
C LEU A 298 -30.90 5.59 19.75
N VAL A 299 -30.59 4.54 18.98
CA VAL A 299 -31.49 3.39 18.80
C VAL A 299 -31.69 2.64 20.12
N GLU A 300 -30.65 2.50 20.93
CA GLU A 300 -30.72 1.82 22.23
C GLU A 300 -31.50 2.64 23.27
N VAL A 301 -31.37 3.97 23.24
CA VAL A 301 -32.19 4.89 24.03
C VAL A 301 -33.66 4.83 23.61
N GLN A 302 -33.96 4.85 22.30
CA GLN A 302 -35.32 4.74 21.78
C GLN A 302 -35.96 3.41 22.20
N ARG A 303 -35.23 2.30 22.05
CA ARG A 303 -35.70 0.97 22.47
C ARG A 303 -35.97 0.88 23.97
N SER A 304 -35.16 1.57 24.77
CA SER A 304 -35.37 1.66 26.21
C SER A 304 -36.63 2.46 26.54
N TYR A 305 -36.89 3.55 25.81
CA TYR A 305 -38.09 4.35 25.96
C TYR A 305 -39.36 3.58 25.58
N ASP A 306 -39.36 2.90 24.43
CA ASP A 306 -40.48 2.07 23.95
C ASP A 306 -40.79 0.91 24.93
N ASN A 307 -39.77 0.34 25.57
CA ASN A 307 -39.95 -0.70 26.59
C ASN A 307 -40.54 -0.15 27.90
N ILE A 308 -40.15 1.07 28.30
CA ILE A 308 -40.73 1.76 29.47
C ILE A 308 -42.21 2.08 29.20
N GLU A 309 -42.54 2.61 28.03
CA GLU A 309 -43.92 2.94 27.64
C GLU A 309 -44.83 1.70 27.64
N LYS A 310 -44.34 0.57 27.12
CA LYS A 310 -45.08 -0.71 27.15
C LYS A 310 -45.22 -1.32 28.55
N SER A 311 -44.37 -0.94 29.51
CA SER A 311 -44.41 -1.46 30.88
C SER A 311 -45.32 -0.66 31.81
N LEU A 312 -45.83 0.51 31.39
CA LEU A 312 -46.73 1.33 32.18
C LEU A 312 -48.18 0.84 32.02
N PRO A 313 -48.85 0.41 33.11
CA PRO A 313 -50.16 -0.26 33.06
C PRO A 313 -51.36 0.70 32.90
N PHE A 314 -51.18 1.87 32.31
CA PHE A 314 -52.25 2.87 32.17
C PHE A 314 -52.52 3.18 30.69
N SER A 315 -53.34 2.32 30.06
CA SER A 315 -54.25 2.78 29.02
C SER A 315 -55.41 3.50 29.72
N ILE A 316 -55.42 4.84 29.66
CA ILE A 316 -56.62 5.64 29.95
C ILE A 316 -57.59 5.48 28.78
#